data_AF-A0AAN8BBC6-F1
#
_entry.id   AF-A0AAN8BBC6-F1
#
_cell.length_a   1.000
_cell.length_b   1.000
_cell.length_c   1.000
_cell.angle_alpha   90.00
_cell.angle_beta   90.00
_cell.angle_gamma   90.00
#
_symmetry.space_group_name_H-M   'P 1'
#
loop_
_entity.id
_entity.type
_entity.pdbx_description
1 polymer ?
#
loop_
_entity_poly.entity_id
_entity_poly.type
_entity_poly.pdbx_seq_one_letter_code
_entity_poly.pdbx_strand_id
1 'polypeptide(L)'
;MWQKFQDLRKKKEKIKTTKVPQKRKRRRHKKGTNSEETTETREHQEEHEQHWNELKQHFGVNDRFHPPACSKPPPKSGLEKSIEGAIAEGDIAKAEEMSDRLATRELAVKIAQAADCRDFVQHKQEEEALRAAQKRKNQISWGFEAKRRWETKSNMGFM
;
A
#
# COMPACT_ATOMS: atom_id res chain seq x y z
N MET A 1 23.10 -39.55 16.88
CA MET A 1 22.18 -38.37 16.86
C MET A 1 21.28 -38.26 18.10
N TRP A 2 20.90 -39.36 18.75
CA TRP A 2 20.02 -39.38 19.93
C TRP A 2 20.55 -38.66 21.18
N GLN A 3 21.85 -38.76 21.46
CA GLN A 3 22.50 -38.11 22.61
C GLN A 3 22.40 -36.57 22.54
N LYS A 4 22.58 -35.98 21.36
CA LYS A 4 22.43 -34.53 21.15
C LYS A 4 21.02 -34.04 21.50
N PHE A 5 20.00 -34.86 21.24
CA PHE A 5 18.61 -34.51 21.55
C PHE A 5 18.33 -34.56 23.06
N GLN A 6 18.90 -35.54 23.77
CA GLN A 6 18.83 -35.63 25.23
C GLN A 6 19.50 -34.43 25.90
N ASP A 7 20.67 -34.02 25.40
CA ASP A 7 21.39 -32.86 25.92
C ASP A 7 20.62 -31.55 25.72
N LEU A 8 20.00 -31.36 24.55
CA LEU A 8 19.14 -30.21 24.28
C LEU A 8 17.93 -30.17 25.22
N ARG A 9 17.32 -31.32 25.50
CA ARG A 9 16.17 -31.42 26.42
C ARG A 9 16.57 -31.06 27.85
N LYS A 10 17.72 -31.56 28.33
CA LYS A 10 18.29 -31.19 29.64
C LYS A 10 18.63 -29.69 29.71
N LYS A 11 19.15 -29.10 28.62
CA LYS A 11 19.49 -27.66 28.56
C LYS A 11 18.24 -26.79 28.65
N LYS A 12 17.14 -27.18 27.98
CA LYS A 12 15.85 -26.47 28.04
C LYS A 12 15.23 -26.50 29.44
N GLU A 13 15.29 -27.64 30.13
CA GLU A 13 14.80 -27.75 31.51
C GLU A 13 15.64 -26.89 32.48
N LYS A 14 16.97 -26.85 32.32
CA LYS A 14 17.83 -25.93 33.10
C LYS A 14 17.42 -24.46 32.92
N ILE A 15 17.16 -24.05 31.67
CA ILE A 15 16.73 -22.67 31.33
C ILE A 15 15.36 -22.35 31.94
N LYS A 16 14.43 -23.32 31.99
CA LYS A 16 13.13 -23.14 32.67
C LYS A 16 13.26 -23.01 34.18
N THR A 17 14.18 -23.77 34.80
CA THR A 17 14.40 -23.72 36.26
C THR A 17 15.08 -22.44 36.71
N THR A 18 15.89 -21.82 35.85
CA THR A 18 16.40 -20.45 36.04
C THR A 18 15.28 -19.46 35.73
N LYS A 19 14.34 -19.32 36.67
CA LYS A 19 13.33 -18.25 36.66
C LYS A 19 14.05 -16.91 36.67
N VAL A 20 14.07 -16.23 35.51
CA VAL A 20 14.44 -14.82 35.42
C VAL A 20 13.51 -14.04 36.35
N PRO A 21 14.01 -13.22 37.29
CA PRO A 21 13.13 -12.39 38.09
C PRO A 21 12.35 -11.48 37.15
N GLN A 22 11.04 -11.70 37.12
CA GLN A 22 10.08 -10.92 36.35
C GLN A 22 10.28 -9.46 36.76
N LYS A 23 10.87 -8.64 35.88
CA LYS A 23 11.04 -7.21 36.12
C LYS A 23 9.66 -6.66 36.47
N ARG A 24 9.45 -6.27 37.74
CA ARG A 24 8.24 -5.59 38.19
C ARG A 24 8.04 -4.39 37.27
N LYS A 25 7.02 -4.44 36.41
CA LYS A 25 6.57 -3.28 35.66
C LYS A 25 6.24 -2.20 36.71
N ARG A 26 7.06 -1.16 36.79
CA ARG A 26 6.73 0.05 37.55
C ARG A 26 5.39 0.52 37.02
N ARG A 27 4.34 0.45 37.85
CA ARG A 27 3.06 1.11 37.59
C ARG A 27 3.37 2.60 37.48
N ARG A 28 3.39 3.13 36.25
CA ARG A 28 3.34 4.57 36.02
C ARG A 28 1.98 5.01 36.54
N HIS A 29 1.97 5.84 37.58
CA HIS A 29 0.76 6.55 37.99
C HIS A 29 0.26 7.35 36.78
N LYS A 30 -0.95 7.04 36.32
CA LYS A 30 -1.69 7.85 35.35
C LYS A 30 -2.13 9.12 36.11
N LYS A 31 -1.28 10.14 36.10
CA LYS A 31 -1.68 11.51 36.45
C LYS A 31 -2.22 12.12 35.15
N GLY A 32 -3.43 12.68 35.23
CA GLY A 32 -4.30 12.92 34.09
C GLY A 32 -3.67 13.69 32.93
N THR A 33 -3.94 13.18 31.73
CA THR A 33 -3.79 13.89 30.46
C THR A 33 -5.05 13.58 29.65
N ASN A 34 -6.15 14.27 29.97
CA ASN A 34 -7.37 14.25 29.16
C ASN A 34 -7.29 15.31 28.04
N SER A 35 -6.12 15.46 27.39
CA SER A 35 -5.91 16.51 26.38
C SER A 35 -5.07 16.10 25.17
N GLU A 36 -4.65 14.83 25.05
CA GLU A 36 -3.94 14.31 23.86
C GLU A 36 -4.85 13.54 22.90
N GLU A 37 -6.05 13.10 23.35
CA GLU A 37 -6.99 12.35 22.51
C GLU A 37 -7.58 13.19 21.36
N THR A 38 -7.58 14.52 21.46
CA THR A 38 -8.11 15.44 20.44
C THR A 38 -7.10 15.79 19.34
N THR A 39 -5.80 15.64 19.59
CA THR A 39 -4.75 15.85 18.59
C THR A 39 -4.55 14.61 17.73
N GLU A 40 -4.53 13.42 18.32
CA GLU A 40 -4.39 12.15 17.58
C GLU A 40 -5.59 11.89 16.65
N THR A 41 -6.82 12.24 17.08
CA THR A 41 -8.02 12.11 16.23
C THR A 41 -8.05 13.11 15.07
N ARG A 42 -7.45 14.30 15.22
CA ARG A 42 -7.31 15.27 14.13
C ARG A 42 -6.29 14.81 13.09
N GLU A 43 -5.13 14.34 13.54
CA GLU A 43 -4.09 13.82 12.65
C GLU A 43 -4.62 12.63 11.81
N HIS A 44 -5.36 11.70 12.44
CA HIS A 44 -5.99 10.60 11.70
C HIS A 44 -7.05 11.05 10.69
N GLN A 45 -7.80 12.13 10.99
CA GLN A 45 -8.76 12.69 10.03
C GLN A 45 -8.04 13.32 8.84
N GLU A 46 -6.96 14.06 9.08
CA GLU A 46 -6.15 14.66 8.03
C GLU A 46 -5.49 13.60 7.13
N GLU A 47 -4.96 12.51 7.70
CA GLU A 47 -4.44 11.36 6.96
C GLU A 47 -5.52 10.68 6.10
N HIS A 48 -6.72 10.49 6.65
CA HIS A 48 -7.84 9.94 5.92
C HIS A 48 -8.28 10.84 4.76
N GLU A 49 -8.33 12.15 4.97
CA GLU A 49 -8.65 13.12 3.93
C GLU A 49 -7.61 13.13 2.82
N GLN A 50 -6.32 13.08 3.16
CA GLN A 50 -5.24 12.97 2.18
C GLN A 50 -5.37 11.68 1.37
N HIS A 51 -5.60 10.54 2.03
CA HIS A 51 -5.83 9.26 1.36
C HIS A 51 -7.02 9.31 0.39
N TRP A 52 -8.13 9.92 0.80
CA TRP A 52 -9.30 10.09 -0.08
C TRP A 52 -9.01 11.05 -1.24
N ASN A 53 -8.26 12.13 -1.02
CA ASN A 53 -7.87 13.08 -2.05
C ASN A 53 -6.94 12.44 -3.09
N GLU A 54 -5.98 11.61 -2.67
CA GLU A 54 -5.13 10.82 -3.56
C GLU A 54 -5.96 9.86 -4.41
N LEU A 55 -6.86 9.10 -3.77
CA LEU A 55 -7.72 8.16 -4.48
C LEU A 55 -8.62 8.87 -5.50
N LYS A 56 -9.09 10.08 -5.16
CA LYS A 56 -9.95 10.88 -6.02
C LYS A 56 -9.30 11.25 -7.36
N GLN A 57 -7.98 11.37 -7.40
CA GLN A 57 -7.22 11.65 -8.62
C GLN A 57 -7.29 10.51 -9.63
N HIS A 58 -7.57 9.28 -9.18
CA HIS A 58 -7.66 8.10 -10.03
C HIS A 58 -9.07 7.81 -10.54
N PHE A 59 -10.11 8.55 -10.09
CA PHE A 59 -11.44 8.42 -10.66
C PHE A 59 -11.46 8.85 -12.13
N GLY A 60 -12.19 8.12 -12.97
CA GLY A 60 -12.41 8.46 -14.39
C GLY A 60 -11.21 8.24 -15.31
N VAL A 61 -10.05 7.82 -14.79
CA VAL A 61 -8.87 7.47 -15.62
C VAL A 61 -9.22 6.35 -16.61
N ASN A 62 -10.05 5.40 -16.17
CA ASN A 62 -10.47 4.25 -16.98
C ASN A 62 -11.65 4.54 -17.91
N ASP A 63 -12.32 5.69 -17.81
CA ASP A 63 -13.50 5.99 -18.61
C ASP A 63 -13.19 6.06 -20.11
N ARG A 64 -11.92 6.31 -20.45
CA ARG A 64 -11.40 6.31 -21.83
C ARG A 64 -11.47 4.93 -22.50
N PHE A 65 -11.54 3.85 -21.71
CA PHE A 65 -11.65 2.49 -22.22
C PHE A 65 -13.10 2.06 -22.42
N HIS A 66 -14.08 2.89 -22.04
CA HIS A 66 -15.47 2.63 -22.39
C HIS A 66 -15.69 2.79 -23.89
N PRO A 67 -16.50 1.90 -24.50
CA PRO A 67 -16.75 1.98 -25.93
C PRO A 67 -17.43 3.31 -26.28
N PRO A 68 -17.16 3.87 -27.48
CA PRO A 68 -17.73 5.15 -27.88
C PRO A 68 -19.25 5.12 -27.88
N ALA A 69 -19.88 6.28 -27.73
CA ALA A 69 -21.34 6.43 -27.61
C ALA A 69 -22.16 5.88 -28.81
N CYS A 70 -21.51 5.54 -29.93
CA CYS A 70 -22.12 4.86 -31.07
C CYS A 70 -22.25 3.33 -30.89
N SER A 71 -21.67 2.76 -29.83
CA SER A 71 -21.82 1.36 -29.48
C SER A 71 -23.16 1.08 -28.80
N LYS A 72 -23.66 -0.16 -28.94
CA LYS A 72 -24.84 -0.59 -28.19
C LYS A 72 -24.55 -0.46 -26.70
N PRO A 73 -25.44 0.16 -25.91
CA PRO A 73 -25.22 0.29 -24.49
C PRO A 73 -25.11 -1.11 -23.86
N PRO A 74 -24.32 -1.25 -22.79
CA PRO A 74 -24.28 -2.50 -22.04
C PRO A 74 -25.69 -2.87 -21.55
N PRO A 75 -25.98 -4.18 -21.42
CA PRO A 75 -27.28 -4.62 -20.94
C PRO A 75 -27.51 -4.09 -19.52
N LYS A 76 -28.74 -3.61 -19.27
CA LYS A 76 -29.13 -3.07 -17.97
C LYS A 76 -28.92 -4.08 -16.85
N SER A 77 -28.46 -3.60 -15.70
CA SER A 77 -28.28 -4.44 -14.52
C SER A 77 -29.62 -4.94 -13.96
N GLY A 78 -29.60 -6.01 -13.15
CA GLY A 78 -30.82 -6.53 -12.54
C GLY A 78 -31.51 -5.53 -11.59
N LEU A 79 -30.72 -4.68 -10.92
CA LEU A 79 -31.22 -3.61 -10.07
C LEU A 79 -31.91 -2.51 -10.89
N GLU A 80 -31.33 -2.08 -12.01
CA GLU A 80 -31.96 -1.12 -12.93
C GLU A 80 -33.32 -1.61 -13.44
N LYS A 81 -33.42 -2.89 -13.83
CA LYS A 81 -34.70 -3.48 -14.25
C LYS A 81 -35.74 -3.50 -13.13
N SER A 82 -35.30 -3.73 -11.89
CA SER A 82 -36.18 -3.73 -10.73
C SER A 82 -36.67 -2.33 -10.38
N ILE A 83 -35.82 -1.32 -10.55
CA ILE A 83 -36.18 0.10 -10.42
C ILE A 83 -37.25 0.46 -11.46
N GLU A 84 -37.05 0.07 -12.73
CA GLU A 84 -38.03 0.30 -13.81
C GLU A 84 -39.37 -0.39 -13.52
N GLY A 85 -39.35 -1.60 -12.96
CA GLY A 85 -40.55 -2.32 -12.52
C GLY A 85 -41.31 -1.57 -11.41
N ALA A 86 -40.61 -1.10 -10.37
CA ALA A 86 -41.23 -0.33 -9.29
C ALA A 86 -41.83 0.99 -9.79
N ILE A 87 -41.17 1.66 -10.74
CA ILE A 87 -41.69 2.87 -11.39
C ILE A 87 -42.96 2.56 -12.19
N ALA A 88 -42.97 1.44 -12.94
CA ALA A 88 -44.14 1.03 -13.71
C ALA A 88 -45.33 0.65 -12.82
N GLU A 89 -45.07 0.06 -11.65
CA GLU A 89 -46.07 -0.24 -10.61
C GLU A 89 -46.55 1.03 -9.87
N GLY A 90 -45.81 2.14 -9.96
CA GLY A 90 -46.10 3.40 -9.27
C GLY A 90 -45.58 3.48 -7.83
N ASP A 91 -44.76 2.53 -7.39
CA ASP A 91 -44.12 2.54 -6.07
C ASP A 91 -42.81 3.34 -6.10
N ILE A 92 -42.95 4.66 -5.97
CA ILE A 92 -41.83 5.62 -6.05
C ILE A 92 -40.86 5.43 -4.87
N ALA A 93 -41.38 5.16 -3.67
CA ALA A 93 -40.55 5.03 -2.46
C ALA A 93 -39.57 3.85 -2.59
N LYS A 94 -40.07 2.72 -3.11
CA LYS A 94 -39.23 1.54 -3.35
C LYS A 94 -38.23 1.76 -4.49
N ALA A 95 -38.61 2.49 -5.53
CA ALA A 95 -37.69 2.84 -6.62
C ALA A 95 -36.52 3.72 -6.12
N GLU A 96 -36.81 4.68 -5.25
CA GLU A 96 -35.81 5.56 -4.62
C GLU A 96 -34.82 4.77 -3.75
N GLU A 97 -35.32 3.90 -2.87
CA GLU A 97 -34.45 3.05 -2.04
C GLU A 97 -33.52 2.18 -2.89
N MET A 98 -34.06 1.61 -3.97
CA MET A 98 -33.29 0.77 -4.90
C MET A 98 -32.26 1.60 -5.70
N SER A 99 -32.56 2.87 -5.99
CA SER A 99 -31.64 3.81 -6.63
C SER A 99 -30.46 4.17 -5.71
N ASP A 100 -30.70 4.48 -4.44
CA ASP A 100 -29.64 4.78 -3.48
C ASP A 100 -28.69 3.60 -3.25
N ARG A 101 -29.28 2.39 -3.21
CA ARG A 101 -28.51 1.15 -3.16
C ARG A 101 -27.64 0.95 -4.41
N LEU A 102 -28.17 1.23 -5.60
CA LEU A 102 -27.42 1.18 -6.86
C LEU A 102 -26.27 2.20 -6.84
N ALA A 103 -26.54 3.45 -6.45
CA ALA A 103 -25.55 4.51 -6.39
C ALA A 103 -24.40 4.18 -5.43
N THR A 104 -24.71 3.63 -4.25
CA THR A 104 -23.70 3.20 -3.27
C THR A 104 -22.82 2.09 -3.83
N ARG A 105 -23.42 1.12 -4.53
CA ARG A 105 -22.70 0.01 -5.16
C ARG A 105 -21.79 0.50 -6.28
N GLU A 106 -22.29 1.37 -7.17
CA GLU A 106 -21.49 1.93 -8.25
C GLU A 106 -20.33 2.79 -7.73
N LEU A 107 -20.56 3.55 -6.66
CA LEU A 107 -19.50 4.29 -6.00
C LEU A 107 -18.43 3.36 -5.43
N ALA A 108 -18.82 2.25 -4.78
CA ALA A 108 -17.88 1.25 -4.28
C ALA A 108 -17.04 0.63 -5.40
N VAL A 109 -17.63 0.35 -6.57
CA VAL A 109 -16.90 -0.13 -7.75
C VAL A 109 -15.88 0.90 -8.23
N LYS A 110 -16.26 2.17 -8.31
CA LYS A 110 -15.32 3.24 -8.69
C LYS A 110 -14.15 3.37 -7.70
N ILE A 111 -14.42 3.24 -6.40
CA ILE A 111 -13.39 3.27 -5.34
C ILE A 111 -12.41 2.11 -5.52
N ALA A 112 -12.92 0.89 -5.76
CA ALA A 112 -12.08 -0.28 -5.99
C ALA A 112 -11.19 -0.10 -7.24
N GLN A 113 -11.77 0.37 -8.35
CA GLN A 113 -11.01 0.64 -9.57
C GLN A 113 -9.93 1.72 -9.37
N ALA A 114 -10.23 2.77 -8.61
CA ALA A 114 -9.26 3.80 -8.27
C ALA A 114 -8.11 3.26 -7.41
N ALA A 115 -8.39 2.34 -6.48
CA ALA A 115 -7.39 1.68 -5.66
C ALA A 115 -6.48 0.76 -6.51
N ASP A 116 -7.08 -0.04 -7.40
CA ASP A 116 -6.33 -0.89 -8.33
C ASP A 116 -5.39 -0.05 -9.22
N CYS A 117 -5.86 1.10 -9.72
CA CYS A 117 -5.04 2.05 -10.48
C CYS A 117 -3.85 2.59 -9.67
N ARG A 118 -4.09 2.98 -8.41
CA ARG A 118 -3.03 3.47 -7.52
C ARG A 118 -1.97 2.39 -7.30
N ASP A 119 -2.38 1.19 -6.95
CA ASP A 119 -1.49 0.08 -6.64
C ASP A 119 -0.69 -0.34 -7.89
N PHE A 120 -1.31 -0.31 -9.08
CA PHE A 120 -0.60 -0.52 -10.34
C PHE A 120 0.49 0.53 -10.60
N VAL A 121 0.20 1.81 -10.37
CA VAL A 121 1.18 2.90 -10.54
C VAL A 121 2.35 2.74 -9.58
N GLN A 122 2.08 2.42 -8.31
CA GLN A 122 3.12 2.17 -7.31
C GLN A 122 4.00 0.98 -7.72
N HIS A 123 3.39 -0.15 -8.08
CA HIS A 123 4.13 -1.33 -8.54
C HIS A 123 4.99 -1.03 -9.77
N LYS A 124 4.48 -0.23 -10.71
CA LYS A 124 5.26 0.19 -11.89
C LYS A 124 6.47 1.04 -11.53
N GLN A 125 6.32 2.00 -10.61
CA GLN A 125 7.43 2.82 -10.13
C GLN A 125 8.48 1.99 -9.39
N GLU A 126 8.06 1.03 -8.56
CA GLU A 126 8.95 0.11 -7.86
C GLU A 126 9.73 -0.78 -8.83
N GLU A 127 9.05 -1.37 -9.82
CA GLU A 127 9.70 -2.15 -10.89
C GLU A 127 10.75 -1.30 -11.63
N GLU A 128 10.42 -0.06 -11.99
CA GLU A 128 11.34 0.85 -12.65
C GLU A 128 12.54 1.24 -11.76
N ALA A 129 12.31 1.48 -10.48
CA ALA A 129 13.36 1.76 -9.51
C ALA A 129 14.30 0.56 -9.33
N LEU A 130 13.76 -0.66 -9.27
CA LEU A 130 14.54 -1.90 -9.23
C LEU A 130 15.38 -2.06 -10.50
N ARG A 131 14.80 -1.83 -11.69
CA ARG A 131 15.53 -1.86 -12.96
C ARG A 131 16.62 -0.79 -13.01
N ALA A 132 16.35 0.42 -12.54
CA ALA A 132 17.33 1.51 -12.50
C ALA A 132 18.48 1.19 -11.54
N ALA A 133 18.18 0.63 -10.36
CA ALA A 133 19.17 0.18 -9.40
C ALA A 133 20.03 -0.97 -9.98
N GLN A 134 19.41 -1.93 -10.67
CA GLN A 134 20.13 -3.01 -11.34
C GLN A 134 21.02 -2.48 -12.47
N LYS A 135 20.54 -1.53 -13.29
CA LYS A 135 21.35 -0.86 -14.31
C LYS A 135 22.55 -0.13 -13.70
N ARG A 136 22.37 0.58 -12.58
CA ARG A 136 23.48 1.23 -11.85
C ARG A 136 24.48 0.21 -11.28
N LYS A 137 24.01 -0.93 -10.76
CA LYS A 137 24.89 -2.03 -10.30
C LYS A 137 25.67 -2.68 -11.45
N ASN A 138 25.03 -2.84 -12.60
CA ASN A 138 25.64 -3.40 -13.81
C ASN A 138 26.48 -2.37 -14.58
N GLN A 139 26.46 -1.09 -14.18
CA GLN A 139 27.34 -0.05 -14.70
C GLN A 139 28.73 -0.25 -14.11
N ILE A 140 29.44 -1.19 -14.72
CA ILE A 140 30.84 -1.52 -14.47
C ILE A 140 31.67 -0.22 -14.64
N SER A 141 32.37 0.21 -13.59
CA SER A 141 33.15 1.46 -13.51
C SER A 141 34.41 1.50 -14.41
N TRP A 142 34.52 0.63 -15.41
CA TRP A 142 35.70 0.48 -16.26
C TRP A 142 35.82 1.57 -17.34
N GLY A 143 35.26 2.76 -17.06
CA GLY A 143 35.60 3.98 -17.76
C GLY A 143 36.96 4.50 -17.29
N PHE A 144 38.04 3.95 -17.86
CA PHE A 144 39.29 4.66 -18.14
C PHE A 144 39.93 5.47 -16.98
N GLU A 145 40.64 4.77 -16.09
CA GLU A 145 41.66 5.39 -15.23
C GLU A 145 43.02 5.52 -15.97
N ALA A 146 43.03 6.01 -17.21
CA ALA A 146 44.29 6.07 -17.96
C ALA A 146 45.20 7.21 -17.49
N LYS A 147 44.68 8.26 -16.84
CA LYS A 147 45.45 9.47 -16.54
C LYS A 147 46.27 9.42 -15.24
N ARG A 148 46.24 8.32 -14.48
CA ARG A 148 47.08 8.17 -13.27
C ARG A 148 48.36 7.35 -13.50
N ARG A 149 48.48 6.61 -14.60
CA ARG A 149 49.67 5.75 -14.86
C ARG A 149 50.85 6.46 -15.53
N TRP A 150 50.63 7.59 -16.19
CA TRP A 150 51.67 8.28 -16.97
C TRP A 150 52.41 9.30 -16.10
N GLU A 151 51.71 9.88 -15.12
CA GLU A 151 52.28 10.82 -14.16
C GLU A 151 53.24 10.12 -13.18
N THR A 152 53.00 8.86 -12.80
CA THR A 152 53.90 8.11 -11.91
C THR A 152 55.15 7.57 -12.60
N LYS A 153 55.14 7.45 -13.94
CA LYS A 153 56.31 6.95 -14.70
C LYS A 153 57.29 8.05 -15.12
N SER A 154 56.89 9.33 -15.02
CA SER A 154 57.76 10.46 -15.40
C SER A 154 58.70 10.95 -14.29
N ASN A 155 58.62 10.43 -13.05
CA ASN A 155 59.40 10.93 -11.91
C ASN A 155 60.57 10.02 -11.51
N MET A 156 61.17 9.29 -12.46
CA MET A 156 62.28 8.35 -12.23
C MET A 156 63.61 8.79 -12.83
N GLY A 157 63.78 10.07 -13.20
CA GLY A 157 65.01 10.51 -13.86
C GLY A 157 65.26 12.02 -13.74
N PHE A 158 65.55 12.48 -12.53
CA PHE A 158 66.32 13.71 -12.32
C PHE A 158 67.16 13.53 -11.04
N MET A 159 68.24 12.77 -11.17
CA MET A 159 69.40 12.73 -10.27
C MET A 159 70.65 12.60 -11.12
#